data_AF-A0A959YWY3-F1
#
_entry.id   AF-A0A959YWY3-F1
#
_cell.length_a   1.000
_cell.length_b   1.000
_cell.length_c   1.000
_cell.angle_alpha   90.00
_cell.angle_beta   90.00
_cell.angle_gamma   90.00
#
_symmetry.space_group_name_H-M   'P 1'
#
loop_
_entity.id
_entity.type
_entity.pdbx_description
1 polymer ?
#
loop_
_entity_poly.entity_id
_entity_poly.type
_entity_poly.pdbx_seq_one_letter_code
_entity_poly.pdbx_strand_id
1 'polypeptide(L)'
;QLNVLYEKYQYAQGIGDISRVRPKRDNVLKRSRTMLTTGEHLSYPYVLEHDGAVYVVPESAASGRVELYRVNEANDALEHVRTLVEEPVYDPTVFQWQGRWWLFGTLAPLTNAALHAWHSPSLEGPWEPHALNPLKLDVRSARPGGTPFVHEGRLYRPAQDSASTYGHRIAINEVLELSPDRFSEQVVRVVGPLSGTAFNAGLHTVSAVGDVTLVDGKRFVNVDEQRKRVRTRKLERLKQKKRSK
;
A
#
# COMPACT_ATOMS: atom_id res chain seq x y z
N GLN A 1 -5.33 0.18 19.41
CA GLN A 1 -5.53 1.52 18.79
C GLN A 1 -5.12 1.43 17.33
N LEU A 2 -5.94 1.93 16.40
CA LEU A 2 -5.63 1.90 14.97
C LEU A 2 -4.43 2.81 14.63
N ASN A 3 -3.43 2.25 13.95
CA ASN A 3 -2.33 2.97 13.32
C ASN A 3 -2.44 2.77 11.81
N VAL A 4 -2.29 3.83 11.04
CA VAL A 4 -2.32 3.78 9.58
C VAL A 4 -1.00 4.31 9.07
N LEU A 5 -0.28 3.49 8.31
CA LEU A 5 0.88 3.94 7.53
C LEU A 5 0.41 4.45 6.18
N TYR A 6 1.05 5.50 5.70
CA TYR A 6 0.71 6.15 4.44
C TYR A 6 1.94 6.84 3.86
N GLU A 7 1.92 7.01 2.53
CA GLU A 7 2.87 7.84 1.83
C GLU A 7 2.62 9.32 2.17
N LYS A 8 3.64 10.00 2.69
CA LYS A 8 3.64 11.44 2.87
C LYS A 8 4.46 12.08 1.75
N TYR A 9 3.79 12.38 0.65
CA TYR A 9 4.44 12.99 -0.51
C TYR A 9 4.89 14.43 -0.26
N GLN A 10 6.17 14.71 -0.52
CA GLN A 10 6.77 16.02 -0.45
C GLN A 10 6.85 16.65 -1.85
N TYR A 11 5.80 17.37 -2.25
CA TYR A 11 5.68 17.96 -3.60
C TYR A 11 6.87 18.82 -4.05
N ALA A 12 7.60 19.47 -3.13
CA ALA A 12 8.76 20.29 -3.49
C ALA A 12 9.98 19.45 -3.92
N GLN A 13 10.07 18.20 -3.47
CA GLN A 13 11.18 17.29 -3.73
C GLN A 13 10.80 16.16 -4.70
N GLY A 14 9.50 15.91 -4.89
CA GLY A 14 9.02 14.80 -5.71
C GLY A 14 9.14 13.43 -5.03
N ILE A 15 9.41 13.40 -3.72
CA ILE A 15 9.74 12.20 -2.94
C ILE A 15 8.65 11.92 -1.91
N GLY A 16 8.32 10.64 -1.72
CA GLY A 16 7.43 10.15 -0.68
C GLY A 16 8.22 9.56 0.48
N ASP A 17 7.82 9.89 1.72
CA ASP A 17 8.28 9.22 2.94
C ASP A 17 7.18 8.32 3.49
N ILE A 18 7.53 7.31 4.29
CA ILE A 18 6.51 6.56 5.04
C ILE A 18 6.24 7.27 6.37
N SER A 19 4.97 7.62 6.56
CA SER A 19 4.49 8.25 7.79
C SER A 19 3.36 7.44 8.42
N ARG A 20 3.18 7.61 9.72
CA ARG A 20 2.07 7.03 10.47
C ARG A 20 1.11 8.11 10.91
N VAL A 21 -0.18 7.81 10.86
CA VAL A 21 -1.24 8.58 11.52
C VAL A 21 -2.07 7.69 12.44
N ARG A 22 -2.62 8.28 13.49
CA ARG A 22 -3.58 7.63 14.39
C ARG A 22 -4.93 8.30 14.18
N PRO A 23 -5.81 7.75 13.32
CA PRO A 23 -7.12 8.32 13.10
C PRO A 23 -7.92 8.30 14.40
N LYS A 24 -8.69 9.37 14.62
CA LYS A 24 -9.74 9.42 15.64
C LYS A 24 -11.09 9.27 14.95
N ARG A 25 -12.11 8.85 15.72
CA ARG A 25 -13.50 8.74 15.23
C ARG A 25 -14.07 10.07 14.67
N ASP A 26 -13.44 11.20 15.01
CA ASP A 26 -13.78 12.53 14.49
C ASP A 26 -13.21 12.81 13.08
N ASN A 27 -12.59 11.81 12.43
CA ASN A 27 -11.91 11.92 11.13
C ASN A 27 -10.79 12.98 11.11
N VAL A 28 -10.29 13.41 12.28
CA VAL A 28 -9.15 14.31 12.33
C VAL A 28 -7.86 13.51 12.34
N LEU A 29 -7.09 13.64 11.27
CA LEU A 29 -5.71 13.16 11.15
C LEU A 29 -4.81 13.95 12.13
N LYS A 30 -4.80 13.55 13.41
CA LYS A 30 -3.89 14.07 14.43
C LYS A 30 -2.64 13.18 14.49
N ARG A 31 -1.51 13.79 14.88
CA ARG A 31 -0.25 13.08 15.20
C ARG A 31 0.37 12.29 14.04
N SER A 32 0.39 12.88 12.83
CA SER A 32 1.26 12.40 11.75
C SER A 32 2.72 12.44 12.20
N ARG A 33 3.44 11.33 12.03
CA ARG A 33 4.86 11.18 12.33
C ARG A 33 5.54 10.47 11.16
N THR A 34 6.64 11.02 10.67
CA THR A 34 7.51 10.32 9.71
C THR A 34 8.16 9.13 10.41
N MET A 35 8.03 7.95 9.82
CA MET A 35 8.55 6.69 10.36
C MET A 35 9.80 6.21 9.61
N LEU A 36 9.92 6.55 8.33
CA LEU A 36 11.03 6.18 7.46
C LEU A 36 11.26 7.26 6.38
N THR A 37 12.52 7.63 6.21
CA THR A 37 13.04 8.48 5.12
C THR A 37 14.33 7.86 4.63
N THR A 38 14.45 7.64 3.32
CA THR A 38 15.64 7.05 2.69
C THR A 38 16.36 8.04 1.77
N GLY A 39 15.73 9.18 1.45
CA GLY A 39 16.20 10.09 0.40
C GLY A 39 15.78 9.67 -1.02
N GLU A 40 15.20 8.48 -1.15
CA GLU A 40 14.59 7.96 -2.38
C GLU A 40 13.06 7.90 -2.21
N HIS A 41 12.33 7.79 -3.32
CA HIS A 41 10.86 7.75 -3.28
C HIS A 41 10.37 6.44 -2.64
N LEU A 42 9.56 6.57 -1.58
CA LEU A 42 8.83 5.47 -0.95
C LEU A 42 7.33 5.69 -1.10
N SER A 43 6.60 4.63 -1.44
CA SER A 43 5.14 4.62 -1.53
C SER A 43 4.58 3.31 -0.96
N TYR A 44 3.26 3.09 -1.09
CA TYR A 44 2.58 1.82 -0.78
C TYR A 44 3.14 1.06 0.45
N PRO A 45 3.02 1.60 1.68
CA PRO A 45 3.56 0.93 2.87
C PRO A 45 2.70 -0.27 3.26
N TYR A 46 2.96 -1.42 2.65
CA TYR A 46 2.24 -2.65 2.94
C TYR A 46 2.59 -3.14 4.34
N VAL A 47 1.58 -3.43 5.17
CA VAL A 47 1.74 -3.83 6.57
C VAL A 47 1.30 -5.27 6.75
N LEU A 48 2.10 -6.05 7.48
CA LEU A 48 1.76 -7.40 7.90
C LEU A 48 2.20 -7.69 9.34
N GLU A 49 1.53 -8.64 9.99
CA GLU A 49 1.91 -9.17 11.30
C GLU A 49 2.47 -10.59 11.13
N HIS A 50 3.61 -10.86 11.76
CA HIS A 50 4.24 -12.17 11.77
C HIS A 50 5.04 -12.34 13.07
N ASP A 51 4.94 -13.50 13.72
CA ASP A 51 5.65 -13.85 14.95
C ASP A 51 5.60 -12.77 16.06
N GLY A 52 4.44 -12.13 16.21
CA GLY A 52 4.20 -11.10 17.22
C GLY A 52 4.82 -9.74 16.90
N ALA A 53 5.44 -9.56 15.73
CA ALA A 53 5.98 -8.31 15.25
C ALA A 53 5.16 -7.74 14.08
N VAL A 54 5.21 -6.41 13.92
CA VAL A 54 4.62 -5.70 12.79
C VAL A 54 5.72 -5.35 11.80
N TYR A 55 5.57 -5.86 10.58
CA TYR A 55 6.47 -5.60 9.47
C TYR A 55 5.85 -4.65 8.45
N VAL A 56 6.72 -3.97 7.71
CA VAL A 56 6.34 -3.03 6.66
C VAL A 56 7.21 -3.28 5.43
N VAL A 57 6.57 -3.43 4.28
CA VAL A 57 7.19 -3.57 2.97
C VAL A 57 6.72 -2.39 2.11
N PRO A 58 7.46 -1.27 2.07
CA PRO A 58 7.11 -0.16 1.19
C PRO A 58 7.43 -0.50 -0.27
N GLU A 59 6.74 0.16 -1.20
CA GLU A 59 7.27 0.29 -2.55
C GLU A 59 8.53 1.16 -2.49
N SER A 60 9.66 0.57 -2.87
CA SER A 60 10.98 1.20 -2.93
C SER A 60 11.63 0.97 -4.29
N ALA A 61 10.84 0.97 -5.38
CA ALA A 61 11.36 0.72 -6.73
C ALA A 61 12.53 1.64 -7.13
N ALA A 62 12.57 2.87 -6.61
CA ALA A 62 13.67 3.80 -6.80
C ALA A 62 15.03 3.28 -6.29
N SER A 63 15.03 2.44 -5.25
CA SER A 63 16.24 1.83 -4.68
C SER A 63 16.65 0.53 -5.38
N GLY A 64 15.85 0.07 -6.36
CA GLY A 64 16.12 -1.16 -7.11
C GLY A 64 15.83 -2.47 -6.38
N ARG A 65 15.20 -2.43 -5.20
CA ARG A 65 15.02 -3.59 -4.33
C ARG A 65 13.76 -3.48 -3.46
N VAL A 66 13.24 -4.62 -3.02
CA VAL A 66 12.15 -4.73 -2.04
C VAL A 66 12.73 -4.95 -0.66
N GLU A 67 12.39 -4.05 0.27
CA GLU A 67 12.96 -4.01 1.61
C GLU A 67 11.93 -4.36 2.68
N LEU A 68 12.32 -5.23 3.61
CA LEU A 68 11.54 -5.54 4.80
C LEU A 68 12.00 -4.64 5.95
N TYR A 69 11.03 -3.96 6.55
CA TYR A 69 11.22 -3.21 7.79
C TYR A 69 10.35 -3.77 8.91
N ARG A 70 10.74 -3.49 10.15
CA ARG A 70 9.97 -3.78 11.36
C ARG A 70 9.64 -2.49 12.09
N VAL A 71 8.43 -2.37 12.62
CA VAL A 71 8.07 -1.28 13.52
C VAL A 71 8.82 -1.46 14.84
N ASN A 72 9.57 -0.44 15.27
CA ASN A 72 10.30 -0.50 16.54
C ASN A 72 9.37 -0.55 17.77
N GLU A 73 9.89 -0.92 18.93
CA GLU A 73 9.11 -1.04 20.18
C GLU A 73 8.44 0.27 20.60
N ALA A 74 9.13 1.39 20.41
CA ALA A 74 8.59 2.73 20.66
C ALA A 74 7.43 3.09 19.71
N ASN A 75 7.24 2.29 18.66
CA ASN A 75 6.24 2.45 17.61
C ASN A 75 6.34 3.86 17.02
N ASP A 76 7.52 4.25 16.59
CA ASP A 76 7.81 5.58 16.08
C ASP A 76 8.89 5.65 15.00
N ALA A 77 9.49 4.51 14.62
CA ALA A 77 10.39 4.35 13.48
C ALA A 77 10.22 2.96 12.82
N LEU A 78 10.70 2.84 11.59
CA LEU A 78 10.87 1.56 10.89
C LEU A 78 12.35 1.18 10.88
N GLU A 79 12.67 0.01 11.41
CA GLU A 79 14.00 -0.58 11.43
C GLU A 79 14.16 -1.51 10.23
N HIS A 80 15.23 -1.33 9.46
CA HIS A 80 15.53 -2.24 8.35
C HIS A 80 15.82 -3.64 8.88
N VAL A 81 15.25 -4.66 8.24
CA VAL A 81 15.43 -6.07 8.59
C VAL A 81 16.30 -6.76 7.54
N ARG A 82 15.86 -6.70 6.26
CA ARG A 82 16.50 -7.44 5.16
C ARG A 82 15.93 -7.02 3.80
N THR A 83 16.73 -7.16 2.75
CA THR A 83 16.27 -7.15 1.36
C THR A 83 15.56 -8.46 0.99
N LEU A 84 14.32 -8.40 0.54
CA LEU A 84 13.54 -9.58 0.13
C LEU A 84 13.82 -9.98 -1.32
N VAL A 85 13.85 -9.00 -2.24
CA VAL A 85 14.04 -9.19 -3.68
C VAL A 85 14.90 -8.06 -4.22
N GLU A 86 15.93 -8.37 -5.01
CA GLU A 86 16.83 -7.39 -5.67
C GLU A 86 16.26 -6.92 -7.02
N GLU A 87 15.00 -6.46 -7.02
CA GLU A 87 14.30 -5.92 -8.20
C GLU A 87 13.44 -4.69 -7.83
N PRO A 88 13.23 -3.74 -8.77
CA PRO A 88 12.39 -2.55 -8.56
C PRO A 88 10.90 -2.88 -8.66
N VAL A 89 10.37 -3.61 -7.68
CA VAL A 89 8.97 -4.03 -7.63
C VAL A 89 8.05 -2.89 -7.21
N TYR A 90 6.99 -2.67 -7.98
CA TYR A 90 5.92 -1.72 -7.70
C TYR A 90 4.77 -2.39 -6.96
N ASP A 91 4.25 -1.69 -5.95
CA ASP A 91 3.26 -2.13 -4.96
C ASP A 91 3.51 -3.54 -4.36
N PRO A 92 4.72 -3.82 -3.81
CA PRO A 92 5.05 -5.13 -3.28
C PRO A 92 4.08 -5.52 -2.14
N THR A 93 3.40 -6.66 -2.32
CA THR A 93 2.32 -7.13 -1.44
C THR A 93 2.65 -8.54 -0.96
N VAL A 94 2.98 -8.67 0.33
CA VAL A 94 3.47 -9.92 0.93
C VAL A 94 2.38 -10.63 1.73
N PHE A 95 2.14 -11.91 1.50
CA PHE A 95 1.12 -12.65 2.23
C PHE A 95 1.44 -14.15 2.30
N GLN A 96 0.81 -14.83 3.24
CA GLN A 96 0.94 -16.28 3.38
C GLN A 96 -0.29 -16.97 2.78
N TRP A 97 -0.06 -18.01 2.00
CA TRP A 97 -1.13 -18.87 1.45
C TRP A 97 -0.62 -20.29 1.30
N GLN A 98 -1.40 -21.26 1.81
CA GLN A 98 -1.08 -22.70 1.77
C GLN A 98 0.35 -23.04 2.25
N GLY A 99 0.76 -22.46 3.37
CA GLY A 99 2.06 -22.74 4.00
C GLY A 99 3.27 -22.12 3.30
N ARG A 100 3.06 -21.23 2.33
CA ARG A 100 4.11 -20.53 1.58
C ARG A 100 3.92 -19.02 1.64
N TRP A 101 5.03 -18.30 1.62
CA TRP A 101 5.04 -16.84 1.48
C TRP A 101 5.04 -16.46 0.01
N TRP A 102 4.25 -15.45 -0.30
CA TRP A 102 4.05 -14.91 -1.64
C TRP A 102 4.28 -13.39 -1.60
N LEU A 103 4.92 -12.88 -2.65
CA LEU A 103 5.10 -11.46 -2.88
C LEU A 103 4.55 -11.18 -4.27
N PHE A 104 3.47 -10.42 -4.35
CA PHE A 104 2.93 -9.93 -5.62
C PHE A 104 3.35 -8.49 -5.85
N GLY A 105 3.58 -8.16 -7.11
CA GLY A 105 3.94 -6.81 -7.52
C GLY A 105 3.94 -6.67 -9.03
N THR A 106 4.31 -5.49 -9.50
CA THR A 106 4.46 -5.23 -10.93
C THR A 106 5.85 -4.69 -11.23
N LEU A 107 6.28 -4.78 -12.48
CA LEU A 107 7.60 -4.32 -12.91
C LEU A 107 7.47 -3.34 -14.08
N ALA A 108 8.45 -2.43 -14.20
CA ALA A 108 8.62 -1.61 -15.39
C ALA A 108 8.96 -2.50 -16.61
N PRO A 109 8.56 -2.13 -17.84
CA PRO A 109 7.86 -0.89 -18.19
C PRO A 109 6.33 -0.96 -17.99
N LEU A 110 5.77 -2.10 -17.58
CA LEU A 110 4.33 -2.35 -17.51
C LEU A 110 3.80 -2.31 -16.05
N THR A 111 4.12 -1.24 -15.32
CA THR A 111 3.84 -1.10 -13.87
C THR A 111 2.36 -1.13 -13.49
N ASN A 112 1.44 -0.98 -14.44
CA ASN A 112 0.00 -1.11 -14.18
C ASN A 112 -0.60 -2.40 -14.76
N ALA A 113 0.15 -3.16 -15.56
CA ALA A 113 -0.40 -4.21 -16.40
C ALA A 113 0.26 -5.58 -16.23
N ALA A 114 1.53 -5.68 -15.80
CA ALA A 114 2.24 -6.96 -15.72
C ALA A 114 2.44 -7.43 -14.28
N LEU A 115 1.57 -8.34 -13.83
CA LEU A 115 1.67 -8.97 -12.51
C LEU A 115 2.84 -9.94 -12.49
N HIS A 116 3.69 -9.81 -11.48
CA HIS A 116 4.78 -10.73 -11.17
C HIS A 116 4.60 -11.25 -9.74
N ALA A 117 5.20 -12.41 -9.49
CA ALA A 117 5.24 -13.00 -8.17
C ALA A 117 6.60 -13.58 -7.83
N TRP A 118 6.89 -13.59 -6.54
CA TRP A 118 7.98 -14.34 -5.93
C TRP A 118 7.39 -15.16 -4.78
N HIS A 119 8.09 -16.22 -4.39
CA HIS A 119 7.67 -17.04 -3.27
C HIS A 119 8.84 -17.49 -2.39
N SER A 120 8.54 -17.80 -1.14
CA SER A 120 9.54 -18.20 -0.16
C SER A 120 8.99 -19.19 0.88
N PRO A 121 9.84 -20.08 1.45
CA PRO A 121 9.46 -20.85 2.64
C PRO A 121 9.28 -19.99 3.90
N SER A 122 9.88 -18.79 4.00
CA SER A 122 9.77 -17.89 5.16
C SER A 122 9.65 -16.42 4.73
N LEU A 123 9.28 -15.53 5.65
CA LEU A 123 9.16 -14.10 5.34
C LEU A 123 10.51 -13.50 4.91
N GLU A 124 11.60 -13.88 5.59
CA GLU A 124 12.95 -13.37 5.37
C GLU A 124 13.66 -13.98 4.15
N GLY A 125 13.05 -14.95 3.47
CA GLY A 125 13.61 -15.57 2.28
C GLY A 125 14.23 -16.96 2.51
N PRO A 126 14.83 -17.56 1.47
CA PRO A 126 15.09 -16.95 0.16
C PRO A 126 13.82 -16.78 -0.65
N TRP A 127 13.74 -15.67 -1.40
CA TRP A 127 12.65 -15.40 -2.33
C TRP A 127 13.06 -15.82 -3.74
N GLU A 128 12.21 -16.61 -4.39
CA GLU A 128 12.42 -17.13 -5.73
C GLU A 128 11.34 -16.58 -6.66
N PRO A 129 11.67 -16.19 -7.91
CA PRO A 129 10.67 -15.76 -8.87
C PRO A 129 9.75 -16.93 -9.23
N HIS A 130 8.46 -16.64 -9.36
CA HIS A 130 7.49 -17.63 -9.82
C HIS A 130 7.78 -18.04 -11.26
N ALA A 131 7.70 -19.34 -11.57
CA ALA A 131 8.09 -19.89 -12.88
C ALA A 131 7.28 -19.38 -14.08
N LEU A 132 6.11 -18.76 -13.84
CA LEU A 132 5.22 -18.23 -14.89
C LEU A 132 5.29 -16.71 -15.01
N ASN A 133 6.25 -16.04 -14.37
CA ASN A 133 6.37 -14.59 -14.50
C ASN A 133 6.56 -14.14 -15.98
N PRO A 134 5.83 -13.11 -16.44
CA PRO A 134 4.71 -12.42 -15.78
C PRO A 134 3.45 -13.28 -15.72
N LEU A 135 2.82 -13.36 -14.54
CA LEU A 135 1.63 -14.18 -14.29
C LEU A 135 0.39 -13.73 -15.06
N LYS A 136 0.29 -12.43 -15.35
CA LYS A 136 -0.87 -11.82 -16.01
C LYS A 136 -0.51 -10.50 -16.65
N LEU A 137 -1.10 -10.23 -17.81
CA LEU A 137 -1.03 -8.95 -18.52
C LEU A 137 -2.44 -8.32 -18.63
N ASP A 138 -2.84 -7.49 -17.66
CA ASP A 138 -4.11 -6.75 -17.70
C ASP A 138 -4.08 -5.49 -16.83
N VAL A 139 -4.19 -4.31 -17.47
CA VAL A 139 -4.20 -2.99 -16.80
C VAL A 139 -5.38 -2.80 -15.83
N ARG A 140 -6.41 -3.66 -15.91
CA ARG A 140 -7.61 -3.58 -15.08
C ARG A 140 -7.48 -4.34 -13.76
N SER A 141 -6.46 -5.18 -13.62
CA SER A 141 -6.43 -6.13 -12.50
C SER A 141 -5.05 -6.72 -12.16
N ALA A 142 -3.96 -6.23 -12.76
CA ALA A 142 -2.61 -6.70 -12.44
C ALA A 142 -2.05 -6.05 -11.17
N ARG A 143 -1.86 -4.73 -11.19
CA ARG A 143 -1.20 -3.97 -10.11
C ARG A 143 -1.90 -4.18 -8.76
N PRO A 144 -1.18 -4.58 -7.69
CA PRO A 144 -1.78 -4.75 -6.38
C PRO A 144 -2.54 -3.52 -5.89
N GLY A 145 -3.66 -3.75 -5.20
CA GLY A 145 -4.58 -2.72 -4.74
C GLY A 145 -4.89 -2.85 -3.26
N GLY A 146 -3.97 -3.40 -2.47
CA GLY A 146 -4.13 -3.62 -1.03
C GLY A 146 -4.06 -5.08 -0.61
N THR A 147 -4.61 -5.37 0.56
CA THR A 147 -4.32 -6.60 1.31
C THR A 147 -5.11 -7.81 0.76
N PRO A 148 -4.44 -8.89 0.31
CA PRO A 148 -5.11 -10.14 0.01
C PRO A 148 -5.81 -10.72 1.24
N PHE A 149 -6.94 -11.37 1.06
CA PHE A 149 -7.76 -11.89 2.15
C PHE A 149 -8.37 -13.23 1.79
N VAL A 150 -8.66 -14.03 2.83
CA VAL A 150 -9.32 -15.32 2.68
C VAL A 150 -10.77 -15.18 3.11
N HIS A 151 -11.69 -15.61 2.25
CA HIS A 151 -13.12 -15.66 2.55
C HIS A 151 -13.66 -17.02 2.10
N GLU A 152 -14.35 -17.72 3.01
CA GLU A 152 -14.89 -19.06 2.77
C GLU A 152 -13.85 -20.05 2.20
N GLY A 153 -12.62 -19.98 2.71
CA GLY A 153 -11.51 -20.84 2.29
C GLY A 153 -10.90 -20.53 0.92
N ARG A 154 -11.30 -19.42 0.28
CA ARG A 154 -10.79 -18.97 -1.03
C ARG A 154 -9.97 -17.70 -0.87
N LEU A 155 -8.88 -17.60 -1.62
CA LEU A 155 -8.00 -16.43 -1.61
C LEU A 155 -8.51 -15.37 -2.61
N TYR A 156 -8.58 -14.13 -2.13
CA TYR A 156 -8.91 -12.97 -2.95
C TYR A 156 -7.80 -11.93 -2.84
N ARG A 157 -7.46 -11.29 -3.97
CA ARG A 157 -6.55 -10.15 -3.98
C ARG A 157 -7.19 -8.91 -4.60
N PRO A 158 -7.15 -7.76 -3.91
CA PRO A 158 -7.44 -6.47 -4.53
C PRO A 158 -6.36 -6.10 -5.56
N ALA A 159 -6.78 -5.55 -6.68
CA ALA A 159 -5.92 -4.99 -7.71
C ALA A 159 -6.47 -3.67 -8.22
N GLN A 160 -5.60 -2.77 -8.63
CA GLN A 160 -6.00 -1.51 -9.25
C GLN A 160 -6.51 -1.76 -10.67
N ASP A 161 -7.67 -1.20 -10.96
CA ASP A 161 -8.17 -1.03 -12.32
C ASP A 161 -7.80 0.37 -12.82
N SER A 162 -6.77 0.41 -13.65
CA SER A 162 -6.19 1.63 -14.20
C SER A 162 -6.55 1.86 -15.67
N ALA A 163 -7.55 1.16 -16.22
CA ALA A 163 -7.87 1.25 -17.66
C ALA A 163 -8.33 2.65 -18.11
N SER A 164 -8.96 3.42 -17.23
CA SER A 164 -9.42 4.78 -17.54
C SER A 164 -8.45 5.84 -17.01
N THR A 165 -8.12 5.78 -15.71
CA THR A 165 -7.05 6.59 -15.12
C THR A 165 -6.36 5.75 -14.06
N TYR A 166 -5.10 6.09 -13.73
CA TYR A 166 -4.38 5.44 -12.63
C TYR A 166 -5.22 5.47 -11.34
N GLY A 167 -5.46 4.27 -10.77
CA GLY A 167 -6.20 4.10 -9.53
C GLY A 167 -7.67 4.50 -9.61
N HIS A 168 -8.36 4.22 -10.73
CA HIS A 168 -9.78 4.53 -10.88
C HIS A 168 -10.63 3.61 -10.00
N ARG A 169 -10.48 2.29 -10.13
CA ARG A 169 -11.31 1.31 -9.41
C ARG A 169 -10.44 0.23 -8.78
N ILE A 170 -11.06 -0.61 -7.98
CA ILE A 170 -10.43 -1.81 -7.43
C ILE A 170 -11.13 -3.04 -7.98
N ALA A 171 -10.41 -3.88 -8.70
CA ALA A 171 -10.83 -5.22 -9.07
C ALA A 171 -10.51 -6.19 -7.93
N ILE A 172 -11.49 -6.99 -7.51
CA ILE A 172 -11.26 -8.11 -6.59
C ILE A 172 -11.11 -9.36 -7.45
N ASN A 173 -9.90 -9.92 -7.43
CA ASN A 173 -9.58 -11.17 -8.12
C ASN A 173 -9.71 -12.32 -7.13
N GLU A 174 -10.44 -13.36 -7.51
CA GLU A 174 -10.36 -14.65 -6.85
C GLU A 174 -9.18 -15.43 -7.44
N VAL A 175 -8.25 -15.86 -6.59
CA VAL A 175 -7.12 -16.69 -6.98
C VAL A 175 -7.57 -18.15 -6.96
N LEU A 176 -7.75 -18.71 -8.16
CA LEU A 176 -8.23 -20.08 -8.38
C LEU A 176 -7.10 -21.09 -8.16
N GLU A 177 -5.89 -20.71 -8.54
CA GLU A 177 -4.69 -21.53 -8.38
C GLU A 177 -3.47 -20.66 -8.09
N LEU A 178 -2.65 -21.10 -7.14
CA LEU A 178 -1.38 -20.48 -6.78
C LEU A 178 -0.41 -21.52 -6.22
N SER A 179 0.52 -21.95 -7.06
CA SER A 179 1.68 -22.80 -6.72
C SER A 179 2.94 -22.21 -7.36
N PRO A 180 4.16 -22.65 -6.98
CA PRO A 180 5.41 -22.15 -7.57
C PRO A 180 5.45 -22.10 -9.11
N ASP A 181 4.65 -22.95 -9.75
CA ASP A 181 4.64 -23.23 -11.17
C ASP A 181 3.26 -23.08 -11.85
N ARG A 182 2.20 -22.77 -11.10
CA ARG A 182 0.85 -22.58 -11.64
C ARG A 182 0.17 -21.36 -11.02
N PHE A 183 -0.52 -20.60 -11.87
CA PHE A 183 -1.30 -19.45 -11.45
C PHE A 183 -2.55 -19.30 -12.31
N SER A 184 -3.70 -19.08 -11.69
CA SER A 184 -4.89 -18.60 -12.37
C SER A 184 -5.80 -17.82 -11.42
N GLU A 185 -6.49 -16.83 -11.98
CA GLU A 185 -7.43 -16.00 -11.23
C GLU A 185 -8.54 -15.48 -12.13
N GLN A 186 -9.61 -15.01 -11.50
CA GLN A 186 -10.73 -14.35 -12.19
C GLN A 186 -11.20 -13.12 -11.42
N VAL A 187 -11.60 -12.07 -12.14
CA VAL A 187 -12.22 -10.89 -11.52
C VAL A 187 -13.65 -11.25 -11.11
N VAL A 188 -13.96 -11.14 -9.82
CA VAL A 188 -15.31 -11.45 -9.28
C VAL A 188 -16.10 -10.21 -8.86
N ARG A 189 -15.40 -9.07 -8.70
CA ARG A 189 -16.02 -7.79 -8.34
C ARG A 189 -15.16 -6.64 -8.83
N VAL A 190 -15.80 -5.52 -9.13
CA VAL A 190 -15.13 -4.23 -9.30
C VAL A 190 -15.81 -3.21 -8.38
N VAL A 191 -15.02 -2.52 -7.57
CA VAL A 191 -15.45 -1.49 -6.63
C VAL A 191 -15.05 -0.13 -7.19
N GLY A 192 -16.05 0.70 -7.49
CA GLY A 192 -15.85 2.05 -8.03
C GLY A 192 -15.64 3.11 -6.94
N PRO A 193 -15.36 4.37 -7.34
CA PRO A 193 -15.18 5.48 -6.43
C PRO A 193 -16.35 5.70 -5.47
N LEU A 194 -16.07 6.31 -4.31
CA LEU A 194 -17.05 6.57 -3.26
C LEU A 194 -17.97 7.74 -3.64
N SER A 195 -19.00 7.42 -4.42
CA SER A 195 -20.03 8.36 -4.87
C SER A 195 -20.69 9.06 -3.70
N GLY A 196 -20.97 10.36 -3.85
CA GLY A 196 -21.54 11.20 -2.79
C GLY A 196 -20.54 11.63 -1.70
N THR A 197 -19.27 11.25 -1.80
CA THR A 197 -18.20 11.72 -0.90
C THR A 197 -17.24 12.66 -1.61
N ALA A 198 -16.32 13.28 -0.86
CA ALA A 198 -15.24 14.06 -1.42
C ALA A 198 -14.18 13.22 -2.18
N PHE A 199 -14.26 11.88 -2.13
CA PHE A 199 -13.32 10.93 -2.73
C PHE A 199 -13.97 10.14 -3.87
N ASN A 200 -14.51 10.88 -4.84
CA ASN A 200 -15.31 10.37 -5.94
C ASN A 200 -14.52 10.13 -7.24
N ALA A 201 -13.21 10.36 -7.25
CA ALA A 201 -12.40 10.32 -8.48
C ALA A 201 -11.62 9.01 -8.69
N GLY A 202 -11.52 8.16 -7.66
CA GLY A 202 -10.78 6.91 -7.74
C GLY A 202 -10.61 6.21 -6.40
N LEU A 203 -10.10 4.98 -6.45
CA LEU A 203 -9.73 4.15 -5.30
C LEU A 203 -8.38 3.49 -5.60
N HIS A 204 -7.39 3.70 -4.74
CA HIS A 204 -6.03 3.18 -4.94
C HIS A 204 -5.77 1.89 -4.16
N THR A 205 -6.31 1.80 -2.94
CA THR A 205 -6.01 0.69 -2.04
C THR A 205 -7.19 0.37 -1.15
N VAL A 206 -7.42 -0.93 -0.92
CA VAL A 206 -8.38 -1.44 0.05
C VAL A 206 -7.69 -2.46 0.94
N SER A 207 -7.72 -2.23 2.26
CA SER A 207 -7.07 -3.09 3.25
C SER A 207 -8.02 -3.41 4.40
N ALA A 208 -8.10 -4.68 4.77
CA ALA A 208 -8.81 -5.11 5.96
C ALA A 208 -7.96 -4.82 7.21
N VAL A 209 -8.58 -4.23 8.25
CA VAL A 209 -7.93 -4.02 9.55
C VAL A 209 -8.93 -4.34 10.65
N GLY A 210 -8.87 -5.58 11.15
CA GLY A 210 -9.86 -6.09 12.10
C GLY A 210 -11.28 -5.98 11.55
N ASP A 211 -12.11 -5.25 12.26
CA ASP A 211 -13.53 -4.99 12.02
C ASP A 211 -13.80 -3.76 11.13
N VAL A 212 -12.75 -3.12 10.59
CA VAL A 212 -12.88 -2.01 9.65
C VAL A 212 -12.12 -2.26 8.34
N THR A 213 -12.56 -1.59 7.28
CA THR A 213 -11.86 -1.54 6.00
C THR A 213 -11.26 -0.14 5.82
N LEU A 214 -9.95 -0.08 5.57
CA LEU A 214 -9.27 1.13 5.13
C LEU A 214 -9.37 1.24 3.61
N VAL A 215 -9.75 2.42 3.14
CA VAL A 215 -9.90 2.73 1.72
C VAL A 215 -9.11 4.00 1.41
N ASP A 216 -8.15 3.90 0.50
CA ASP A 216 -7.43 5.06 -0.04
C ASP A 216 -8.21 5.63 -1.23
N GLY A 217 -8.86 6.77 -0.99
CA GLY A 217 -9.73 7.45 -1.94
C GLY A 217 -9.02 8.58 -2.66
N LYS A 218 -9.20 8.64 -3.98
CA LYS A 218 -8.67 9.70 -4.84
C LYS A 218 -9.70 10.82 -4.99
N ARG A 219 -9.20 12.05 -4.99
CA ARG A 219 -9.96 13.26 -5.32
C ARG A 219 -9.10 14.29 -6.02
N PHE A 220 -9.73 15.15 -6.81
CA PHE A 220 -9.07 16.33 -7.32
C PHE A 220 -9.15 17.47 -6.31
N VAL A 221 -8.04 18.20 -6.15
CA VAL A 221 -7.96 19.37 -5.29
C VAL A 221 -7.36 20.53 -6.07
N ASN A 222 -7.91 21.72 -5.88
CA ASN A 222 -7.25 22.94 -6.34
C ASN A 222 -6.03 23.19 -5.43
N VAL A 223 -4.83 23.12 -6.00
CA VAL A 223 -3.55 23.20 -5.25
C VAL A 223 -3.43 24.52 -4.50
N ASP A 224 -3.85 25.64 -5.09
CA ASP A 224 -3.76 26.95 -4.45
C ASP A 224 -4.71 27.07 -3.28
N GLU A 225 -5.93 26.56 -3.42
CA GLU A 225 -6.88 26.49 -2.31
C GLU A 225 -6.39 25.56 -1.20
N GLN A 226 -5.78 24.42 -1.57
CA GLN A 226 -5.20 23.49 -0.59
C GLN A 226 -4.06 24.15 0.19
N ARG A 227 -3.16 24.86 -0.49
CA ARG A 227 -2.08 25.65 0.13
C ARG A 227 -2.64 26.72 1.08
N LYS A 228 -3.66 27.47 0.65
CA LYS A 228 -4.34 28.47 1.50
C LYS A 228 -4.97 27.84 2.75
N ARG A 229 -5.66 26.70 2.61
CA ARG A 229 -6.25 25.95 3.73
C ARG A 229 -5.20 25.46 4.72
N VAL A 230 -4.09 24.89 4.23
CA VAL A 230 -2.98 24.43 5.08
C VAL A 230 -2.36 25.61 5.86
N ARG A 231 -2.11 26.75 5.19
CA ARG A 231 -1.57 27.96 5.82
C ARG A 231 -2.51 28.49 6.92
N THR A 232 -3.81 28.54 6.62
CA THR A 232 -4.83 29.01 7.58
C THR A 232 -4.88 28.13 8.81
N ARG A 233 -4.94 26.79 8.65
CA ARG A 233 -4.91 25.84 9.78
C ARG A 233 -3.63 25.94 10.62
N LYS A 234 -2.47 26.19 9.99
CA LYS A 234 -1.20 26.39 10.70
C LYS A 234 -1.25 27.66 11.56
N LEU A 235 -1.79 28.76 11.03
CA LEU A 235 -1.98 30.01 11.76
C LEU A 235 -2.96 29.84 12.93
N GLU A 236 -4.09 29.16 12.72
CA GLU A 236 -5.08 28.87 13.78
C GLU A 236 -4.47 28.04 14.93
N ARG A 237 -3.71 26.99 14.62
CA ARG A 237 -3.01 26.17 15.62
C ARG A 237 -2.00 27.00 16.42
N LEU A 238 -1.27 27.91 15.78
CA LEU A 238 -0.33 28.82 16.44
C LEU A 238 -1.07 29.80 17.36
N LYS A 239 -2.22 30.34 16.93
CA LYS A 239 -3.07 31.21 17.75
C LYS A 239 -3.65 30.48 18.97
N GLN A 240 -4.11 29.23 18.80
CA GLN A 240 -4.60 28.40 19.92
C GLN A 240 -3.49 28.11 20.94
N LYS A 241 -2.29 27.73 20.49
CA LYS A 241 -1.14 27.52 21.39
C LYS A 241 -0.72 28.76 22.17
N LYS A 242 -0.90 29.96 21.60
CA LYS A 242 -0.64 31.23 22.29
C LYS A 242 -1.71 31.61 23.32
N ARG A 243 -2.94 31.10 23.18
CA ARG A 243 -4.05 31.34 24.13
C ARG A 243 -4.08 30.35 25.28
N SER A 244 -3.39 29.22 25.16
CA SER A 244 -3.28 28.16 26.16
C SER A 244 -1.97 28.20 26.96
N LYS A 245 -1.19 29.27 26.80
CA LYS A 245 -0.01 29.62 27.60
C LYS A 245 -0.33 30.91 28.33
#